data_AF-A0A382XC66-F1
#
_entry.id   AF-A0A382XC66-F1
#
_cell.length_a   1.000
_cell.length_b   1.000
_cell.length_c   1.000
_cell.angle_alpha   90.00
_cell.angle_beta   90.00
_cell.angle_gamma   90.00
#
_symmetry.space_group_name_H-M   'P 1'
#
loop_
_entity.id
_entity.type
_entity.pdbx_description
1 polymer ?
#
loop_
_entity_poly.entity_id
_entity_poly.type
_entity_poly.pdbx_seq_one_letter_code
_entity_poly.pdbx_strand_id
1 'polypeptide(L)'
;MEEKELKEEIKYNCEHKYQSSLIQSILEKDFENMAYYLKRCIKDTNIIKLLEYAVEKKLILNEYYDNKFHQLLAKIIQKKRNIEYNLNYYYKKASQKEYDMILKTDESCRKGRLEDVSYVYTTLKKRRIYGISSKIGCFTLKRQNIDLHNIFWHHWEYYAYFSPLWKKRFLKNDIHIDHEQKKIIFNNVDEEEEFYEEYGYEPDEQSKEIQEKSII
;
A
#
# COMPACT_ATOMS: atom_id res chain seq x y z
N MET A 1 7.70 32.00 -39.10
CA MET A 1 7.31 31.44 -37.80
C MET A 1 5.84 31.73 -37.55
N GLU A 2 5.42 33.00 -37.65
CA GLU A 2 4.02 33.43 -37.49
C GLU A 2 3.02 32.78 -38.46
N GLU A 3 3.36 32.54 -39.73
CA GLU A 3 2.43 31.89 -40.69
C GLU A 3 2.12 30.42 -40.39
N LYS A 4 3.01 29.71 -39.68
CA LYS A 4 2.81 28.30 -39.31
C LYS A 4 1.94 28.18 -38.06
N GLU A 5 2.21 29.03 -37.07
CA GLU A 5 1.42 29.14 -35.83
C GLU A 5 -0.04 29.52 -36.15
N LEU A 6 -0.29 30.49 -37.04
CA LEU A 6 -1.65 30.87 -37.44
C LEU A 6 -2.42 29.73 -38.13
N LYS A 7 -1.74 28.92 -38.96
CA LYS A 7 -2.35 27.79 -39.66
C LYS A 7 -2.70 26.64 -38.72
N GLU A 8 -1.89 26.41 -37.69
CA GLU A 8 -2.18 25.40 -36.67
C GLU A 8 -3.28 25.90 -35.71
N GLU A 9 -3.31 27.18 -35.35
CA GLU A 9 -4.40 27.77 -34.55
C GLU A 9 -5.78 27.58 -35.17
N ILE A 10 -5.90 27.83 -36.49
CA ILE A 10 -7.14 27.66 -37.24
C ILE A 10 -7.51 26.18 -37.37
N LYS A 11 -6.52 25.29 -37.51
CA LYS A 11 -6.75 23.84 -37.64
C LYS A 11 -7.29 23.22 -36.35
N TYR A 12 -6.82 23.67 -35.19
CA TYR A 12 -7.18 23.10 -33.88
C TYR A 12 -8.20 23.94 -33.11
N ASN A 13 -8.69 25.04 -33.70
CA ASN A 13 -9.64 25.98 -33.10
C ASN A 13 -9.17 26.48 -31.72
N CYS A 14 -7.90 26.87 -31.63
CA CYS A 14 -7.30 27.40 -30.41
C CYS A 14 -7.85 28.79 -30.08
N GLU A 15 -8.25 29.02 -28.83
CA GLU A 15 -8.81 30.31 -28.39
C GLU A 15 -7.73 31.33 -28.01
N HIS A 16 -6.54 30.86 -27.61
CA HIS A 16 -5.43 31.75 -27.25
C HIS A 16 -4.06 31.08 -27.40
N LYS A 17 -3.02 31.91 -27.44
CA LYS A 17 -1.62 31.51 -27.67
C LYS A 17 -1.14 30.31 -26.85
N TYR A 18 -1.53 30.19 -25.57
CA TYR A 18 -1.11 29.05 -24.75
C TYR A 18 -1.67 27.70 -25.22
N GLN A 19 -2.85 27.66 -25.83
CA GLN A 19 -3.41 26.44 -26.43
C GLN A 19 -2.62 26.08 -27.69
N SER A 20 -2.30 27.07 -28.52
CA SER A 20 -1.46 26.91 -29.70
C SER A 20 -0.07 26.38 -29.34
N SER A 21 0.59 26.97 -28.34
CA SER A 21 1.88 26.52 -27.84
C SER A 21 1.81 25.14 -27.20
N LEU A 22 0.71 24.79 -26.52
CA LEU A 22 0.47 23.44 -26.00
C LEU A 22 0.37 22.42 -27.14
N ILE A 23 -0.44 22.70 -28.17
CA ILE A 23 -0.56 21.83 -29.34
C ILE A 23 0.79 21.65 -30.01
N GLN A 24 1.53 22.74 -30.20
CA GLN A 24 2.84 22.68 -30.82
C GLN A 24 3.80 21.79 -30.02
N SER A 25 3.82 21.97 -28.69
CA SER A 25 4.63 21.13 -27.80
C SER A 25 4.22 19.65 -27.87
N ILE A 26 2.93 19.37 -28.01
CA ILE A 26 2.38 18.01 -28.19
C ILE A 26 2.85 17.38 -29.51
N LEU A 27 2.87 18.16 -30.59
CA LEU A 27 3.31 17.72 -31.92
C LEU A 27 4.83 17.50 -31.95
N GLU A 28 5.60 18.40 -31.33
CA GLU A 28 7.06 18.36 -31.26
C GLU A 28 7.60 17.35 -30.23
N LYS A 29 6.72 16.78 -29.40
CA LYS A 29 7.07 15.86 -28.30
C LYS A 29 7.95 16.51 -27.20
N ASP A 30 7.82 17.82 -27.00
CA ASP A 30 8.48 18.53 -25.91
C ASP A 30 7.70 18.41 -24.60
N PHE A 31 8.12 17.48 -23.74
CA PHE A 31 7.39 17.14 -22.51
C PHE A 31 7.41 18.24 -21.46
N GLU A 32 8.48 19.04 -21.39
CA GLU A 32 8.61 20.12 -20.42
C GLU A 32 7.64 21.24 -20.75
N ASN A 33 7.62 21.63 -22.02
CA ASN A 33 6.70 22.65 -22.52
C ASN A 33 5.24 22.17 -22.51
N MET A 34 4.97 20.89 -22.80
CA MET A 34 3.64 20.30 -22.63
C MET A 34 3.12 20.49 -21.20
N ALA A 35 3.93 20.15 -20.19
CA ALA A 35 3.54 20.28 -18.78
C ALA A 35 3.29 21.75 -18.40
N TYR A 36 4.16 22.65 -18.86
CA TYR A 36 4.05 24.09 -18.60
C TYR A 36 2.76 24.68 -19.19
N TYR A 37 2.49 24.45 -20.48
CA TYR A 37 1.33 25.03 -21.15
C TYR A 37 0.02 24.35 -20.73
N LEU A 38 0.02 23.05 -20.47
CA LEU A 38 -1.16 22.33 -19.96
C LEU A 38 -1.60 22.87 -18.60
N LYS A 39 -0.64 23.21 -17.72
CA LYS A 39 -0.95 23.78 -16.40
C LYS A 39 -1.69 25.12 -16.52
N ARG A 40 -1.39 25.90 -17.57
CA ARG A 40 -2.03 27.20 -17.84
C ARG A 40 -3.41 27.07 -18.49
N CYS A 41 -3.64 26.03 -19.29
CA CYS A 41 -4.89 25.78 -20.00
C CYS A 41 -5.86 24.83 -19.26
N ILE A 42 -5.52 24.37 -18.05
CA ILE A 42 -6.26 23.29 -17.37
C ILE A 42 -7.72 23.64 -17.01
N LYS A 43 -7.97 24.94 -16.82
CA LYS A 43 -9.29 25.50 -16.47
C LYS A 43 -10.17 25.71 -17.69
N ASP A 44 -9.62 25.66 -18.89
CA ASP A 44 -10.36 25.91 -20.12
C ASP A 44 -11.38 24.79 -20.33
N THR A 45 -12.59 25.16 -20.74
CA THR A 45 -13.70 24.21 -20.92
C THR A 45 -13.50 23.32 -22.14
N ASN A 46 -12.78 23.82 -23.15
CA ASN A 46 -12.51 23.15 -24.42
C ASN A 46 -11.25 22.25 -24.40
N ILE A 47 -10.45 22.29 -23.33
CA ILE A 47 -9.11 21.68 -23.28
C ILE A 47 -9.13 20.18 -23.57
N ILE A 48 -10.14 19.45 -23.08
CA ILE A 48 -10.24 18.00 -23.30
C ILE A 48 -10.46 17.72 -24.80
N LYS A 49 -11.39 18.44 -25.44
CA LYS A 49 -11.68 18.26 -26.87
C LYS A 49 -10.45 18.58 -27.73
N LEU A 50 -9.74 19.65 -27.39
CA LEU A 50 -8.53 20.09 -28.07
C LEU A 50 -7.40 19.04 -27.94
N LEU A 51 -7.21 18.48 -26.74
CA LEU A 51 -6.25 17.41 -26.51
C LEU A 51 -6.65 16.10 -27.21
N GLU A 52 -7.94 15.74 -27.22
CA GLU A 52 -8.44 14.56 -27.92
C GLU A 52 -8.17 14.63 -29.43
N TYR A 53 -8.33 15.82 -30.01
CA TYR A 53 -8.04 16.05 -31.42
C TYR A 53 -6.53 15.97 -31.69
N ALA A 54 -5.68 16.56 -30.85
CA ALA A 54 -4.22 16.54 -31.02
C ALA A 54 -3.58 15.15 -30.79
N VAL A 55 -4.21 14.31 -29.98
CA VAL A 55 -3.79 12.94 -29.68
C VAL A 55 -4.52 11.92 -30.56
N GLU A 56 -5.51 12.37 -31.36
CA GLU A 56 -6.35 11.56 -32.25
C GLU A 56 -7.09 10.42 -31.52
N LYS A 57 -7.35 10.58 -30.21
CA LYS A 57 -7.99 9.58 -29.36
C LYS A 57 -8.77 10.22 -28.23
N LYS A 58 -9.87 9.57 -27.82
CA LYS A 58 -10.67 9.95 -26.66
C LYS A 58 -9.89 9.81 -25.35
N LEU A 59 -10.02 10.79 -24.45
CA LEU A 59 -9.34 10.81 -23.15
C LEU A 59 -10.33 10.52 -22.02
N ILE A 60 -10.32 9.27 -21.53
CA ILE A 60 -11.18 8.84 -20.40
C ILE A 60 -10.47 9.12 -19.07
N LEU A 61 -11.00 10.01 -18.24
CA LEU A 61 -10.45 10.32 -16.92
C LEU A 61 -10.93 9.30 -15.87
N ASN A 62 -10.10 9.03 -14.86
CA ASN A 62 -10.39 8.19 -13.70
C ASN A 62 -11.20 9.00 -12.67
N GLU A 63 -12.32 8.44 -12.23
CA GLU A 63 -13.24 9.02 -11.25
C GLU A 63 -12.67 9.01 -9.81
N TYR A 64 -11.72 8.13 -9.51
CA TYR A 64 -11.12 7.96 -8.17
C TYR A 64 -9.84 8.78 -7.94
N TYR A 65 -9.47 9.68 -8.87
CA TYR A 65 -8.22 10.44 -8.78
C TYR A 65 -8.41 11.89 -9.21
N ASP A 66 -8.47 12.82 -8.26
CA ASP A 66 -9.00 14.17 -8.51
C ASP A 66 -8.07 15.10 -9.31
N ASN A 67 -6.78 14.77 -9.42
CA ASN A 67 -5.81 15.67 -10.05
C ASN A 67 -5.90 15.59 -11.59
N LYS A 68 -6.82 16.38 -12.17
CA LYS A 68 -7.07 16.50 -13.61
C LYS A 68 -5.81 16.82 -14.43
N PHE A 69 -4.93 17.69 -13.93
CA PHE A 69 -3.67 18.03 -14.60
C PHE A 69 -2.79 16.81 -14.77
N HIS A 70 -2.57 16.07 -13.68
CA HIS A 70 -1.73 14.87 -13.72
C HIS A 70 -2.34 13.80 -14.64
N GLN A 71 -3.66 13.59 -14.57
CA GLN A 71 -4.34 12.64 -15.45
C GLN A 71 -4.16 12.94 -16.93
N LEU A 72 -4.37 14.20 -17.33
CA LEU A 72 -4.26 14.62 -18.73
C LEU A 72 -2.81 14.53 -19.20
N LEU A 73 -1.86 15.05 -18.40
CA LEU A 73 -0.43 15.00 -18.73
C LEU A 73 0.05 13.56 -18.95
N ALA A 74 -0.28 12.65 -18.02
CA ALA A 74 0.11 11.25 -18.11
C ALA A 74 -0.43 10.58 -19.38
N LYS A 75 -1.68 10.86 -19.76
CA LYS A 75 -2.29 10.32 -20.99
C LYS A 75 -1.66 10.87 -22.26
N ILE A 76 -1.41 12.17 -22.33
CA ILE A 76 -0.75 12.82 -23.48
C ILE A 76 0.64 12.19 -23.69
N ILE A 77 1.43 12.11 -22.61
CA ILE A 77 2.78 11.53 -22.64
C ILE A 77 2.73 10.05 -23.06
N GLN A 78 1.82 9.26 -22.46
CA GLN A 78 1.66 7.83 -22.78
C GLN A 78 1.42 7.63 -24.28
N LYS A 79 0.52 8.43 -24.87
CA LYS A 79 0.16 8.29 -26.29
C LYS A 79 1.27 8.79 -27.22
N LYS A 80 1.90 9.94 -26.93
CA LYS A 80 2.94 10.49 -27.82
C LYS A 80 4.29 9.79 -27.72
N ARG A 81 4.63 9.21 -26.57
CA ARG A 81 5.83 8.36 -26.44
C ARG A 81 5.65 6.97 -27.05
N ASN A 82 4.43 6.57 -27.42
CA ASN A 82 4.12 5.24 -27.93
C ASN A 82 4.71 4.13 -27.03
N ILE A 83 4.65 4.32 -25.70
CA ILE A 83 5.19 3.35 -24.76
C ILE A 83 4.24 2.15 -24.77
N GLU A 84 4.65 1.11 -25.49
CA GLU A 84 4.13 -0.24 -25.28
C GLU A 84 4.64 -0.70 -23.91
N TYR A 85 3.77 -0.69 -22.91
CA TYR A 85 4.05 -1.34 -21.66
C TYR A 85 3.75 -2.83 -21.85
N ASN A 86 4.79 -3.65 -21.86
CA ASN A 86 4.63 -5.03 -21.43
C ASN A 86 4.32 -4.96 -19.93
N LEU A 87 3.06 -5.18 -19.55
CA LEU A 87 2.69 -5.47 -18.17
C LEU A 87 3.33 -6.82 -17.82
N ASN A 88 4.64 -6.81 -17.57
CA ASN A 88 5.33 -7.91 -16.97
C ASN A 88 4.87 -7.94 -15.52
N TYR A 89 3.77 -8.64 -15.28
CA TYR A 89 3.36 -8.92 -13.92
C TYR A 89 4.40 -9.83 -13.29
N TYR A 90 5.26 -9.26 -12.44
CA TYR A 90 6.22 -10.02 -11.65
C TYR A 90 5.48 -10.61 -10.44
N TYR A 91 4.79 -11.72 -10.64
CA TYR A 91 4.27 -12.51 -9.53
C TYR A 91 5.43 -13.33 -8.94
N LYS A 92 6.14 -12.77 -7.97
CA LYS A 92 7.10 -13.56 -7.18
C LYS A 92 6.36 -14.25 -6.05
N LYS A 93 5.95 -15.51 -6.28
CA LYS A 93 5.50 -16.36 -5.18
C LYS A 93 6.71 -16.74 -4.33
N ALA A 94 6.57 -16.65 -3.01
CA ALA A 94 7.59 -17.19 -2.12
C ALA A 94 7.79 -18.69 -2.43
N SER A 95 9.05 -19.09 -2.57
CA SER A 95 9.42 -20.47 -2.82
C SER A 95 9.03 -21.35 -1.65
N GLN A 96 8.82 -22.66 -1.90
CA GLN A 96 8.56 -23.60 -0.83
C GLN A 96 9.68 -23.58 0.22
N LYS A 97 10.94 -23.42 -0.20
CA LYS A 97 12.10 -23.28 0.67
C LYS A 97 12.00 -22.08 1.62
N GLU A 98 11.53 -20.93 1.16
CA GLU A 98 11.31 -19.74 1.99
C GLU A 98 10.18 -19.97 2.99
N TYR A 99 9.07 -20.61 2.57
CA TYR A 99 8.00 -21.01 3.48
C TYR A 99 8.50 -21.98 4.55
N ASP A 100 9.22 -23.02 4.16
CA ASP A 100 9.78 -24.01 5.08
C ASP A 100 10.77 -23.37 6.06
N MET A 101 11.55 -22.37 5.62
CA MET A 101 12.44 -21.60 6.50
C MET A 101 11.65 -20.85 7.57
N ILE A 102 10.56 -20.18 7.20
CA ILE A 102 9.70 -19.46 8.15
C ILE A 102 9.04 -20.45 9.13
N LEU A 103 8.51 -21.57 8.65
CA LEU A 103 7.89 -22.59 9.50
C LEU A 103 8.89 -23.18 10.51
N LYS A 104 10.13 -23.45 10.08
CA LYS A 104 11.21 -23.91 10.98
C LYS A 104 11.55 -22.87 12.07
N THR A 105 11.47 -21.57 11.77
CA THR A 105 11.68 -20.55 12.82
C THR A 105 10.60 -20.61 13.89
N ASP A 106 9.34 -20.90 13.53
CA ASP A 106 8.25 -21.08 14.50
C ASP A 106 8.46 -22.31 15.39
N GLU A 107 8.86 -23.44 14.81
CA GLU A 107 9.17 -24.66 15.56
C GLU A 107 10.32 -24.44 16.55
N SER A 108 11.34 -23.66 16.16
CA SER A 108 12.49 -23.35 17.02
C SER A 108 12.14 -22.52 18.25
N CYS A 109 10.99 -21.84 18.27
CA CYS A 109 10.51 -21.12 19.45
C CYS A 109 9.92 -22.06 20.51
N ARG A 110 9.54 -23.30 20.15
CA ARG A 110 8.79 -24.21 21.03
C ARG A 110 9.63 -25.27 21.73
N LYS A 111 10.79 -25.63 21.16
CA LYS A 111 11.66 -26.70 21.68
C LYS A 111 12.97 -26.10 22.18
N GLY A 112 12.91 -25.47 23.35
CA GLY A 112 14.08 -24.87 24.01
C GLY A 112 15.20 -25.87 24.25
N ARG A 113 16.16 -25.94 23.31
CA ARG A 113 17.55 -26.40 23.50
C ARG A 113 18.53 -25.57 22.64
N LEU A 114 18.20 -24.31 22.43
CA LEU A 114 19.15 -23.30 22.02
C LEU A 114 19.06 -22.24 23.12
N GLU A 115 20.20 -21.83 23.66
CA GLU A 115 20.40 -21.01 24.86
C GLU A 115 19.72 -19.63 24.84
N ASP A 116 18.83 -19.36 23.88
CA ASP A 116 18.38 -18.03 23.55
C ASP A 116 16.87 -17.82 23.55
N VAL A 117 15.99 -18.75 23.93
CA VAL A 117 14.58 -18.41 24.26
C VAL A 117 14.08 -19.36 25.34
N SER A 118 14.49 -19.15 26.60
CA SER A 118 14.12 -20.04 27.70
C SER A 118 12.65 -19.90 28.13
N TYR A 119 12.01 -18.77 27.81
CA TYR A 119 10.62 -18.48 28.18
C TYR A 119 9.87 -17.76 27.05
N VAL A 120 8.61 -18.11 26.87
CA VAL A 120 7.73 -17.61 25.80
C VAL A 120 7.61 -16.07 25.81
N TYR A 121 7.51 -15.45 26.99
CA TYR A 121 7.46 -14.00 27.16
C TYR A 121 8.71 -13.25 26.65
N THR A 122 9.87 -13.93 26.52
CA THR A 122 11.11 -13.33 25.98
C THR A 122 11.21 -13.38 24.45
N THR A 123 10.30 -14.11 23.80
CA THR A 123 10.35 -14.38 22.35
C THR A 123 10.34 -13.10 21.53
N LEU A 124 9.41 -12.18 21.84
CA LEU A 124 9.27 -10.93 21.09
C LEU A 124 10.53 -10.07 21.18
N LYS A 125 11.11 -9.92 22.37
CA LYS A 125 12.37 -9.19 22.60
C LYS A 125 13.50 -9.67 21.70
N LYS A 126 13.62 -10.98 21.48
CA LYS A 126 14.75 -11.57 20.76
C LYS A 126 14.50 -11.76 19.26
N ARG A 127 13.26 -12.06 18.87
CA ARG A 127 12.91 -12.37 17.48
C ARG A 127 12.40 -11.16 16.70
N ARG A 128 11.91 -10.11 17.37
CA ARG A 128 11.46 -8.87 16.72
C ARG A 128 12.63 -7.92 16.47
N ILE A 129 13.45 -8.29 15.49
CA ILE A 129 14.69 -7.58 15.16
C ILE A 129 14.39 -6.26 14.45
N TYR A 130 13.45 -6.26 13.49
CA TYR A 130 13.16 -5.13 12.62
C TYR A 130 11.74 -4.59 12.83
N GLY A 131 11.59 -3.26 12.76
CA GLY A 131 10.29 -2.59 12.70
C GLY A 131 9.84 -2.36 11.27
N ILE A 132 8.61 -1.88 11.09
CA ILE A 132 8.10 -1.53 9.75
C ILE A 132 8.75 -0.20 9.34
N SER A 133 9.33 -0.17 8.14
CA SER A 133 9.93 1.06 7.64
C SER A 133 8.83 2.07 7.29
N SER A 134 8.97 3.30 7.79
CA SER A 134 8.08 4.42 7.45
C SER A 134 8.02 4.72 5.95
N LYS A 135 8.98 4.21 5.16
CA LYS A 135 9.05 4.38 3.70
C LYS A 135 8.25 3.34 2.92
N ILE A 136 7.73 2.28 3.56
CA ILE A 136 6.95 1.23 2.87
C ILE A 136 5.55 1.74 2.46
N GLY A 137 5.01 2.73 3.17
CA GLY A 137 3.70 3.31 2.86
C GLY A 137 3.78 4.47 1.88
N CYS A 138 3.38 4.28 0.63
CA CYS A 138 3.14 5.39 -0.31
C CYS A 138 1.76 6.05 -0.14
N PHE A 139 0.97 5.61 0.86
CA PHE A 139 -0.42 6.01 1.04
C PHE A 139 -0.73 6.28 2.51
N THR A 140 -1.64 7.22 2.75
CA THR A 140 -2.26 7.44 4.07
C THR A 140 -3.11 6.22 4.41
N LEU A 141 -2.71 5.47 5.44
CA LEU A 141 -3.40 4.25 5.85
C LEU A 141 -4.48 4.60 6.88
N LYS A 142 -5.69 4.03 6.75
CA LYS A 142 -6.77 4.20 7.74
C LYS A 142 -6.34 3.89 9.18
N ARG A 143 -5.37 2.98 9.35
CA ARG A 143 -4.79 2.60 10.64
C ARG A 143 -4.15 3.77 11.39
N GLN A 144 -3.77 4.85 10.70
CA GLN A 144 -3.20 6.05 11.31
C GLN A 144 -4.22 6.84 12.15
N ASN A 145 -5.53 6.63 11.91
CA ASN A 145 -6.61 7.27 12.66
C ASN A 145 -7.15 6.39 13.79
N ILE A 146 -6.46 5.31 14.13
CA ILE A 146 -6.89 4.32 15.12
C ILE A 146 -5.78 4.21 16.16
N ASP A 147 -6.17 4.07 17.42
CA ASP A 147 -5.24 3.77 18.51
C ASP A 147 -4.76 2.31 18.41
N LEU A 148 -3.68 2.13 17.65
CA LEU A 148 -3.07 0.82 17.45
C LEU A 148 -2.39 0.29 18.72
N HIS A 149 -1.93 1.17 19.61
CA HIS A 149 -1.33 0.77 20.88
C HIS A 149 -2.37 0.08 21.75
N ASN A 150 -3.52 0.71 21.97
CA ASN A 150 -4.60 0.13 22.76
C ASN A 150 -5.08 -1.21 22.18
N ILE A 151 -5.25 -1.28 20.86
CA ILE A 151 -5.62 -2.53 20.17
C ILE A 151 -4.56 -3.62 20.37
N PHE A 152 -3.29 -3.27 20.24
CA PHE A 152 -2.18 -4.22 20.35
C PHE A 152 -1.95 -4.68 21.80
N TRP A 153 -2.29 -3.88 22.80
CA TRP A 153 -2.17 -4.27 24.20
C TRP A 153 -3.35 -5.13 24.66
N HIS A 154 -4.58 -4.74 24.33
CA HIS A 154 -5.76 -5.33 24.97
C HIS A 154 -6.57 -6.28 24.08
N HIS A 155 -6.34 -6.28 22.78
CA HIS A 155 -7.14 -7.04 21.81
C HIS A 155 -6.29 -7.87 20.85
N TRP A 156 -5.00 -8.06 21.14
CA TRP A 156 -4.08 -8.70 20.20
C TRP A 156 -4.51 -10.12 19.84
N GLU A 157 -5.09 -10.88 20.78
CA GLU A 157 -5.55 -12.26 20.57
C GLU A 157 -6.70 -12.33 19.58
N TYR A 158 -7.69 -11.46 19.77
CA TYR A 158 -8.83 -11.33 18.87
C TYR A 158 -8.37 -11.01 17.44
N TYR A 159 -7.47 -10.05 17.29
CA TYR A 159 -6.95 -9.71 15.96
C TYR A 159 -6.00 -10.78 15.41
N ALA A 160 -5.22 -11.45 16.26
CA ALA A 160 -4.33 -12.54 15.88
C ALA A 160 -5.12 -13.75 15.37
N TYR A 161 -6.28 -14.06 15.95
CA TYR A 161 -7.15 -15.17 15.54
C TYR A 161 -7.52 -15.15 14.06
N PHE A 162 -7.58 -13.98 13.41
CA PHE A 162 -7.83 -13.89 11.96
C PHE A 162 -6.65 -14.34 11.10
N SER A 163 -5.46 -14.55 11.68
CA SER A 163 -4.32 -15.11 10.96
C SER A 163 -4.37 -16.65 10.95
N PRO A 164 -4.04 -17.32 9.83
CA PRO A 164 -4.14 -18.78 9.73
C PRO A 164 -3.32 -19.55 10.77
N LEU A 165 -2.18 -19.00 11.21
CA LEU A 165 -1.32 -19.64 12.21
C LEU A 165 -1.98 -19.61 13.60
N TRP A 166 -2.38 -18.43 14.06
CA TRP A 166 -3.01 -18.28 15.38
C TRP A 166 -4.39 -18.91 15.43
N LYS A 167 -5.17 -18.82 14.35
CA LYS A 167 -6.45 -19.54 14.24
C LYS A 167 -6.30 -21.03 14.56
N LYS A 168 -5.28 -21.67 13.97
CA LYS A 168 -4.99 -23.09 14.21
C LYS A 168 -4.52 -23.37 15.65
N ARG A 169 -3.92 -22.41 16.34
CA ARG A 169 -3.52 -22.56 17.75
C ARG A 169 -4.73 -22.49 18.65
N PHE A 170 -5.53 -21.44 18.51
CA PHE A 170 -6.74 -21.24 19.29
C PHE A 170 -7.76 -22.36 19.10
N LEU A 171 -7.98 -22.85 17.87
CA LEU A 171 -8.94 -23.93 17.58
C LEU A 171 -8.53 -25.31 18.11
N LYS A 172 -7.37 -25.45 18.78
CA LYS A 172 -7.04 -26.68 19.51
C LYS A 172 -7.75 -26.76 20.86
N ASN A 173 -8.15 -25.62 21.40
CA ASN A 173 -8.77 -25.46 22.70
C ASN A 173 -10.26 -25.14 22.52
N ASP A 174 -11.05 -25.34 23.57
CA ASP A 174 -12.46 -24.96 23.57
C ASP A 174 -12.62 -23.46 23.86
N ILE A 175 -12.77 -22.68 22.78
CA ILE A 175 -12.82 -21.22 22.83
C ILE A 175 -14.13 -20.64 22.29
N HIS A 176 -14.54 -19.53 22.88
CA HIS A 176 -15.59 -18.64 22.39
C HIS A 176 -15.01 -17.30 21.94
N ILE A 177 -15.56 -16.73 20.85
CA ILE A 177 -15.10 -15.44 20.31
C ILE A 177 -16.17 -14.39 20.60
N ASP A 178 -15.85 -13.47 21.49
CA ASP A 178 -16.70 -12.30 21.76
C ASP A 178 -16.33 -11.18 20.79
N HIS A 179 -17.19 -10.96 19.79
CA HIS A 179 -17.00 -9.89 18.80
C HIS A 179 -17.36 -8.50 19.32
N GLU A 180 -18.18 -8.40 20.37
CA GLU A 180 -18.56 -7.11 20.96
C GLU A 180 -17.41 -6.56 21.81
N GLN A 181 -16.87 -7.41 22.69
CA GLN A 181 -15.73 -7.06 23.54
C GLN A 181 -14.38 -7.25 22.85
N LYS A 182 -14.36 -7.90 21.67
CA LYS A 182 -13.16 -8.25 20.90
C LYS A 182 -12.17 -9.06 21.74
N LYS A 183 -12.63 -10.21 22.23
CA LYS A 183 -11.87 -11.12 23.09
C LYS A 183 -12.00 -12.57 22.63
N ILE A 184 -10.98 -13.35 22.92
CA ILE A 184 -11.03 -14.81 22.89
C ILE A 184 -11.25 -15.25 24.34
N ILE A 185 -12.25 -16.09 24.58
CA ILE A 185 -12.61 -16.59 25.91
C ILE A 185 -12.38 -18.09 25.90
N PHE A 186 -11.56 -18.58 26.83
CA PHE A 186 -11.37 -20.00 27.05
C PHE A 186 -12.46 -20.52 27.98
N ASN A 187 -13.09 -21.63 27.63
CA ASN A 187 -14.11 -22.25 28.49
C ASN A 187 -13.48 -23.08 29.62
N ASN A 188 -12.20 -23.43 29.48
CA ASN A 188 -11.44 -24.25 30.40
C ASN A 188 -10.17 -23.50 30.83
N VAL A 189 -10.01 -23.31 32.14
CA VAL A 189 -8.86 -22.60 32.74
C VAL A 189 -7.55 -23.36 32.53
N ASP A 190 -7.58 -24.70 32.59
CA ASP A 190 -6.38 -25.50 32.37
C ASP A 190 -5.87 -25.33 30.92
N GLU A 191 -6.78 -25.28 29.95
CA GLU A 191 -6.43 -25.04 28.54
C GLU A 191 -5.95 -23.61 28.28
N GLU A 192 -6.48 -22.65 29.03
CA GLU A 192 -6.05 -21.25 29.01
C GLU A 192 -4.61 -21.13 29.51
N GLU A 193 -4.31 -21.71 30.67
CA GLU A 193 -2.97 -21.74 31.26
C GLU A 193 -1.98 -22.42 30.31
N GLU A 194 -2.29 -23.62 29.81
CA GLU A 194 -1.44 -24.34 28.84
C GLU A 194 -1.20 -23.52 27.56
N PHE A 195 -2.23 -22.80 27.08
CA PHE A 195 -2.09 -21.96 25.89
C PHE A 195 -1.13 -20.80 26.13
N TYR A 196 -1.23 -20.12 27.28
CA TYR A 196 -0.34 -19.01 27.61
C TYR A 196 1.08 -19.48 27.95
N GLU A 197 1.25 -20.67 28.54
CA GLU A 197 2.57 -21.29 28.71
C GLU A 197 3.27 -21.55 27.36
N GLU A 198 2.52 -21.94 26.31
CA GLU A 198 3.11 -22.21 24.99
C GLU A 198 3.18 -20.96 24.08
N TYR A 199 2.23 -20.02 24.19
CA TYR A 199 2.06 -18.92 23.23
C TYR A 199 1.83 -17.52 23.83
N GLY A 200 1.92 -17.36 25.16
CA GLY A 200 1.77 -16.09 25.88
C GLY A 200 2.89 -15.10 25.58
N TYR A 201 2.77 -14.38 24.47
CA TYR A 201 3.76 -13.40 24.03
C TYR A 201 3.64 -12.03 24.70
N GLU A 202 2.53 -11.75 25.40
CA GLU A 202 2.28 -10.58 26.26
C GLU A 202 2.84 -9.26 25.70
N PRO A 203 2.18 -8.70 24.66
CA PRO A 203 2.74 -7.58 23.93
C PRO A 203 2.84 -6.28 24.74
N ASP A 204 1.99 -6.09 25.72
CA ASP A 204 1.94 -4.95 26.65
C ASP A 204 3.07 -4.98 27.69
N GLU A 205 3.54 -6.17 28.09
CA GLU A 205 4.70 -6.32 28.98
C GLU A 205 6.05 -6.06 28.31
N GLN A 206 6.07 -5.98 26.97
CA GLN A 206 7.31 -5.73 26.23
C GLN A 206 7.79 -4.28 26.40
N SER A 207 9.08 -4.04 26.19
CA SER A 207 9.61 -2.66 26.19
C SER A 207 8.99 -1.84 25.07
N LYS A 208 8.89 -0.52 25.27
CA LYS A 208 8.36 0.41 24.26
C LYS A 208 9.02 0.24 22.89
N GLU A 209 10.34 0.04 22.83
CA GLU A 209 11.05 -0.20 21.57
C GLU A 209 10.50 -1.42 20.80
N ILE A 210 10.22 -2.52 21.50
CA ILE A 210 9.67 -3.76 20.90
C ILE A 210 8.21 -3.59 20.48
N GLN A 211 7.44 -2.84 21.25
CA GLN A 211 6.06 -2.50 20.93
C GLN A 211 6.00 -1.65 19.64
N GLU A 212 6.80 -0.59 19.55
CA GLU A 212 6.80 0.33 18.41
C GLU A 212 7.21 -0.35 17.10
N LYS A 213 8.06 -1.39 17.14
CA LYS A 213 8.40 -2.20 15.95
C LYS A 213 7.17 -2.85 15.28
N SER A 214 6.06 -3.04 16.01
CA SER A 214 4.79 -3.56 15.46
C SER A 214 3.85 -2.49 14.94
N ILE A 215 3.92 -1.30 15.53
CA ILE A 215 2.87 -0.28 15.42
C ILE A 215 3.22 0.76 14.35
N ILE A 216 4.49 1.19 14.34
CA ILE A 216 5.02 2.19 13.40
C ILE A 216 5.40 1.51 12.08
#